data_AF-A0A7W0VS65-F1
#
_entry.id   AF-A0A7W0VS65-F1
#
_cell.length_a   1.000
_cell.length_b   1.000
_cell.length_c   1.000
_cell.angle_alpha   90.00
_cell.angle_beta   90.00
_cell.angle_gamma   90.00
#
_symmetry.space_group_name_H-M   'P 1'
#
loop_
_entity.id
_entity.type
_entity.pdbx_description
1 polymer ?
#
loop_
_entity_poly.entity_id
_entity_poly.type
_entity_poly.pdbx_seq_one_letter_code
_entity_poly.pdbx_strand_id
1 'polypeptide(L)'
;MLIDALRRRLGDPSASSFQLMGEALQRITVEDLRAAVASHEAAIAPQLRDALYAEEAALGAAAHEWLRKYNRSLYGRIAGYWALAERLSFRYPWPIIAILGIVQVIGGMDRARVYGLAGRLASRLGYDTYEKLGDGSEDVLRRTNRGIFADSVPTVLRALRAEKLILEGKRELADAVTEGQATVLWDEESRELCRAIVEGLMTADESERFRSLSATTLRHFSREQAIFTHHIGSKSRNRKLPAAKAVPAPVIERGELRFRSFALPGGFDFRDHDTRVEAFGKAFVSSVTGSQDDYRVAIGWVRERYSPK
;
A
#
# COMPACT_ATOMS: atom_id res chain seq x y z
N MET A 1 -19.49 0.05 13.24
CA MET A 1 -19.24 0.01 11.78
C MET A 1 -19.55 -1.39 11.23
N LEU A 2 -19.70 -1.55 9.91
CA LEU A 2 -20.01 -2.87 9.32
C LEU A 2 -18.89 -3.90 9.57
N ILE A 3 -17.63 -3.43 9.62
CA ILE A 3 -16.47 -4.25 9.99
C ILE A 3 -16.60 -4.87 11.39
N ASP A 4 -17.16 -4.16 12.37
CA ASP A 4 -17.32 -4.67 13.74
C ASP A 4 -18.34 -5.80 13.81
N ALA A 5 -19.36 -5.78 12.95
CA ALA A 5 -20.32 -6.86 12.86
C ALA A 5 -19.64 -8.16 12.38
N LEU A 6 -18.77 -8.05 11.36
CA LEU A 6 -17.97 -9.19 10.87
C LEU A 6 -17.00 -9.70 11.93
N ARG A 7 -16.25 -8.80 12.58
CA ARG A 7 -15.33 -9.14 13.68
C ARG A 7 -16.03 -9.95 14.77
N ARG A 8 -17.20 -9.49 15.22
CA ARG A 8 -18.02 -10.21 16.20
C ARG A 8 -18.48 -11.58 15.70
N ARG A 9 -19.00 -11.68 14.47
CA ARG A 9 -19.50 -12.95 13.90
C ARG A 9 -18.42 -13.98 13.60
N LEU A 10 -17.19 -13.53 13.39
CA LEU A 10 -16.03 -14.39 13.15
C LEU A 10 -15.28 -14.72 14.44
N GLY A 11 -15.60 -14.04 15.55
CA GLY A 11 -14.88 -14.20 16.82
C GLY A 11 -13.46 -13.63 16.77
N ASP A 12 -13.20 -12.70 15.85
CA ASP A 12 -11.89 -12.06 15.68
C ASP A 12 -12.04 -10.52 15.78
N PRO A 13 -11.96 -9.96 17.01
CA PRO A 13 -12.09 -8.53 17.24
C PRO A 13 -10.94 -7.70 16.64
N SER A 14 -9.81 -8.33 16.33
CA SER A 14 -8.59 -7.68 15.84
C SER A 14 -8.42 -7.75 14.33
N ALA A 15 -9.29 -8.48 13.62
CA ALA A 15 -9.16 -8.66 12.18
C ALA A 15 -9.15 -7.31 11.43
N SER A 16 -8.17 -7.14 10.55
CA SER A 16 -8.05 -5.98 9.67
C SER A 16 -9.05 -6.06 8.52
N SER A 17 -9.43 -4.93 7.93
CA SER A 17 -10.46 -4.87 6.87
C SER A 17 -10.21 -5.84 5.71
N PHE A 18 -8.96 -5.91 5.22
CA PHE A 18 -8.58 -6.77 4.10
C PHE A 18 -8.74 -8.27 4.39
N GLN A 19 -8.71 -8.69 5.67
CA GLN A 19 -8.90 -10.09 6.09
C GLN A 19 -10.38 -10.48 6.10
N LEU A 20 -11.26 -9.49 6.17
CA LEU A 20 -12.71 -9.65 6.32
C LEU A 20 -13.45 -9.56 4.97
N MET A 21 -12.71 -9.60 3.86
CA MET A 21 -13.25 -9.60 2.50
C MET A 21 -13.61 -11.02 2.04
N GLY A 22 -14.36 -11.11 0.93
CA GLY A 22 -14.68 -12.38 0.28
C GLY A 22 -15.70 -13.19 1.05
N GLU A 23 -15.37 -14.44 1.39
CA GLU A 23 -16.29 -15.40 2.04
C GLU A 23 -16.83 -14.89 3.38
N ALA A 24 -16.04 -14.10 4.11
CA ALA A 24 -16.47 -13.48 5.36
C ALA A 24 -17.74 -12.62 5.19
N LEU A 25 -17.91 -11.97 4.04
CA LEU A 25 -19.07 -11.12 3.74
C LEU A 25 -20.39 -11.90 3.71
N GLN A 26 -20.37 -13.21 3.47
CA GLN A 26 -21.56 -14.07 3.52
C GLN A 26 -22.17 -14.14 4.93
N ARG A 27 -21.43 -13.74 5.97
CA ARG A 27 -21.92 -13.73 7.35
C ARG A 27 -22.69 -12.47 7.72
N ILE A 28 -22.67 -11.43 6.88
CA ILE A 28 -23.41 -10.18 7.13
C ILE A 28 -24.90 -10.43 6.94
N THR A 29 -25.73 -10.05 7.92
CA THR A 29 -27.18 -10.05 7.77
C THR A 29 -27.73 -8.65 7.51
N VAL A 30 -29.01 -8.57 7.16
CA VAL A 30 -29.72 -7.30 6.97
C VAL A 30 -29.73 -6.48 8.27
N GLU A 31 -29.84 -7.12 9.43
CA GLU A 31 -29.79 -6.47 10.73
C GLU A 31 -28.42 -5.82 10.99
N ASP A 32 -27.33 -6.50 10.62
CA ASP A 32 -25.98 -5.95 10.75
C ASP A 32 -25.80 -4.69 9.89
N LEU A 33 -26.32 -4.72 8.66
CA LEU A 33 -26.31 -3.57 7.76
C LEU A 33 -27.11 -2.40 8.34
N ARG A 34 -28.34 -2.65 8.81
CA ARG A 34 -29.19 -1.62 9.45
C ARG A 34 -28.52 -1.01 10.68
N ALA A 35 -27.93 -1.84 11.53
CA ALA A 35 -27.22 -1.38 12.72
C ALA A 35 -25.97 -0.56 12.37
N ALA A 36 -25.22 -0.97 11.35
CA ALA A 36 -24.06 -0.23 10.87
C ALA A 36 -24.45 1.14 10.31
N VAL A 37 -25.52 1.22 9.50
CA VAL A 37 -26.05 2.49 8.97
C VAL A 37 -26.51 3.40 10.11
N ALA A 38 -27.34 2.90 11.03
CA ALA A 38 -27.84 3.69 12.15
C ALA A 38 -26.71 4.23 13.04
N SER A 39 -25.71 3.40 13.34
CA SER A 39 -24.52 3.82 14.11
C SER A 39 -23.69 4.87 13.38
N HIS A 40 -23.60 4.79 12.05
CA HIS A 40 -22.87 5.76 11.24
C HIS A 40 -23.61 7.10 11.19
N GLU A 41 -24.91 7.09 10.91
CA GLU A 41 -25.76 8.29 10.90
C GLU A 41 -25.78 9.04 12.23
N ALA A 42 -25.77 8.29 13.34
CA ALA A 42 -25.72 8.86 14.67
C ALA A 42 -24.37 9.55 14.97
N ALA A 43 -23.28 9.12 14.33
CA ALA A 43 -21.95 9.71 14.52
C ALA A 43 -21.72 10.97 13.67
N ILE A 44 -22.57 11.23 12.66
CA ILE A 44 -22.43 12.38 11.76
C ILE A 44 -23.35 13.52 12.23
N ALA A 45 -22.78 14.71 12.36
CA ALA A 45 -23.53 15.93 12.64
C ALA A 45 -24.63 16.14 11.57
N PRO A 46 -25.90 16.37 11.94
CA PRO A 46 -27.02 16.39 11.00
C PRO A 46 -26.81 17.31 9.80
N GLN A 47 -26.23 18.49 10.02
CA GLN A 47 -25.96 19.49 8.99
C GLN A 47 -24.90 19.08 7.96
N LEU A 48 -24.08 18.06 8.25
CA LEU A 48 -23.02 17.58 7.36
C LEU A 48 -23.44 16.36 6.54
N ARG A 49 -24.55 15.69 6.86
CA ARG A 49 -24.89 14.36 6.32
C ARG A 49 -24.98 14.34 4.80
N ASP A 50 -25.80 15.21 4.22
CA ASP A 50 -26.01 15.24 2.76
C ASP A 50 -24.70 15.55 2.02
N ALA A 51 -23.93 16.50 2.54
CA ALA A 51 -22.63 16.86 1.97
C ALA A 51 -21.63 15.70 2.09
N LEU A 52 -21.56 15.05 3.25
CA LEU A 52 -20.67 13.90 3.49
C LEU A 52 -21.03 12.74 2.57
N TYR A 53 -22.32 12.40 2.43
CA TYR A 53 -22.75 11.33 1.53
C TYR A 53 -22.45 11.61 0.07
N ALA A 54 -22.59 12.87 -0.36
CA ALA A 54 -22.17 13.27 -1.70
C ALA A 54 -20.65 13.10 -1.90
N GLU A 55 -19.84 13.52 -0.92
CA GLU A 55 -18.38 13.33 -0.96
C GLU A 55 -17.97 11.86 -0.94
N GLU A 56 -18.61 11.04 -0.12
CA GLU A 56 -18.34 9.59 -0.05
C GLU A 56 -18.72 8.87 -1.36
N ALA A 57 -19.85 9.22 -1.96
CA ALA A 57 -20.26 8.68 -3.25
C ALA A 57 -19.27 9.08 -4.36
N ALA A 58 -18.86 10.35 -4.39
CA ALA A 58 -17.88 10.85 -5.35
C ALA A 58 -16.51 10.17 -5.18
N LEU A 59 -16.04 10.02 -3.93
CA LEU A 59 -14.80 9.31 -3.61
C LEU A 59 -14.87 7.83 -4.00
N GLY A 60 -16.00 7.16 -3.71
CA GLY A 60 -16.22 5.77 -4.11
C GLY A 60 -16.17 5.58 -5.62
N ALA A 61 -16.84 6.46 -6.38
CA ALA A 61 -16.81 6.45 -7.84
C ALA A 61 -15.40 6.72 -8.38
N ALA A 62 -14.70 7.73 -7.86
CA ALA A 62 -13.35 8.08 -8.28
C ALA A 62 -12.34 6.96 -7.98
N ALA A 63 -12.41 6.35 -6.79
CA ALA A 63 -11.58 5.21 -6.41
C ALA A 63 -11.87 4.01 -7.31
N HIS A 64 -13.15 3.69 -7.55
CA HIS A 64 -13.53 2.59 -8.43
C HIS A 64 -13.00 2.80 -9.86
N GLU A 65 -13.15 4.00 -10.43
CA GLU A 65 -12.64 4.32 -11.76
C GLU A 65 -11.11 4.18 -11.82
N TRP A 66 -10.40 4.69 -10.81
CA TRP A 66 -8.94 4.59 -10.70
C TRP A 66 -8.48 3.14 -10.68
N LEU A 67 -9.09 2.31 -9.83
CA LEU A 67 -8.77 0.89 -9.72
C LEU A 67 -9.09 0.15 -11.03
N ARG A 68 -10.23 0.44 -11.66
CA ARG A 68 -10.62 -0.15 -12.95
C ARG A 68 -9.64 0.20 -14.07
N LYS A 69 -9.06 1.40 -14.04
CA LYS A 69 -8.08 1.87 -15.03
C LYS A 69 -6.69 1.26 -14.80
N TYR A 70 -6.17 1.31 -13.58
CA TYR A 70 -4.76 1.04 -13.29
C TYR A 70 -4.47 -0.33 -12.66
N ASN A 71 -5.44 -0.97 -11.98
CA ASN A 71 -5.19 -2.21 -11.22
C ASN A 71 -5.29 -3.51 -12.07
N ARG A 72 -4.82 -3.46 -13.32
CA ARG A 72 -4.89 -4.59 -14.29
C ARG A 72 -3.55 -5.32 -14.47
N SER A 73 -2.43 -4.62 -14.28
CA SER A 73 -1.08 -5.17 -14.46
C SER A 73 -0.07 -4.47 -13.54
N LEU A 74 1.17 -4.96 -13.47
CA LEU A 74 2.24 -4.27 -12.72
C LEU A 74 2.53 -2.89 -13.33
N TYR A 75 2.69 -2.81 -14.66
CA TYR A 75 2.88 -1.52 -15.36
C TYR A 75 1.67 -0.57 -15.25
N GLY A 76 0.44 -1.11 -15.28
CA GLY A 76 -0.76 -0.30 -15.04
C GLY A 76 -0.75 0.32 -13.64
N ARG A 77 -0.31 -0.43 -12.63
CA ARG A 77 -0.16 0.08 -11.25
C ARG A 77 0.98 1.09 -11.13
N ILE A 78 2.11 0.90 -11.81
CA ILE A 78 3.17 1.91 -11.89
C ILE A 78 2.60 3.23 -12.44
N ALA A 79 1.87 3.17 -13.56
CA ALA A 79 1.23 4.36 -14.14
C ALA A 79 0.20 4.99 -13.18
N GLY A 80 -0.54 4.17 -12.45
CA GLY A 80 -1.47 4.62 -11.41
C GLY A 80 -0.75 5.33 -10.26
N TYR A 81 0.31 4.75 -9.71
CA TYR A 81 1.10 5.40 -8.66
C TYR A 81 1.78 6.68 -9.15
N TRP A 82 2.26 6.71 -10.39
CA TRP A 82 2.82 7.92 -11.00
C TRP A 82 1.79 9.04 -11.08
N ALA A 83 0.61 8.76 -11.65
CA ALA A 83 -0.47 9.74 -11.74
C ALA A 83 -0.93 10.23 -10.36
N LEU A 84 -0.87 9.36 -9.33
CA LEU A 84 -1.17 9.75 -7.95
C LEU A 84 -0.07 10.65 -7.37
N ALA A 85 1.20 10.33 -7.62
CA ALA A 85 2.34 11.14 -7.21
C ALA A 85 2.25 12.56 -7.80
N GLU A 86 1.87 12.68 -9.08
CA GLU A 86 1.65 13.97 -9.73
C GLU A 86 0.53 14.78 -9.06
N ARG A 87 -0.60 14.14 -8.72
CA ARG A 87 -1.70 14.79 -7.97
C ARG A 87 -1.27 15.28 -6.59
N LEU A 88 -0.34 14.57 -5.95
CA LEU A 88 0.26 14.96 -4.68
C LEU A 88 1.37 16.02 -4.85
N SER A 89 1.71 16.38 -6.09
CA SER A 89 2.90 17.18 -6.42
C SER A 89 4.17 16.59 -5.79
N PHE A 90 4.24 15.26 -5.73
CA PHE A 90 5.30 14.48 -5.12
C PHE A 90 5.54 14.73 -3.61
N ARG A 91 4.64 15.44 -2.91
CA ARG A 91 4.82 15.78 -1.48
C ARG A 91 4.82 14.56 -0.56
N TYR A 92 4.05 13.52 -0.90
CA TYR A 92 3.97 12.27 -0.14
C TYR A 92 4.84 11.19 -0.81
N PRO A 93 5.88 10.63 -0.16
CA PRO A 93 6.83 9.71 -0.79
C PRO A 93 6.28 8.36 -1.24
N TRP A 94 5.25 7.86 -0.56
CA TRP A 94 4.74 6.50 -0.73
C TRP A 94 4.51 6.04 -2.19
N PRO A 95 3.89 6.81 -3.12
CA PRO A 95 3.69 6.34 -4.48
C PRO A 95 5.00 6.02 -5.21
N ILE A 96 6.06 6.81 -4.98
CA ILE A 96 7.38 6.56 -5.58
C ILE A 96 8.00 5.29 -4.97
N ILE A 97 7.90 5.12 -3.65
CA ILE A 97 8.37 3.89 -2.98
C ILE A 97 7.64 2.66 -3.52
N ALA A 98 6.32 2.75 -3.71
CA ALA A 98 5.51 1.67 -4.26
C ALA A 98 5.91 1.31 -5.71
N ILE A 99 6.24 2.31 -6.55
CA ILE A 99 6.80 2.07 -7.89
C ILE A 99 8.13 1.32 -7.80
N LEU A 100 9.06 1.76 -6.94
CA LEU A 100 10.36 1.12 -6.78
C LEU A 100 10.22 -0.33 -6.26
N GLY A 101 9.25 -0.59 -5.38
CA GLY A 101 8.88 -1.94 -4.96
C GLY A 101 8.40 -2.82 -6.11
N ILE A 102 7.52 -2.30 -6.99
CA ILE A 102 7.08 -3.03 -8.18
C ILE A 102 8.25 -3.27 -9.15
N VAL A 103 9.13 -2.29 -9.36
CA VAL A 103 10.32 -2.43 -10.21
C VAL A 103 11.23 -3.56 -9.71
N GLN A 104 11.43 -3.67 -8.40
CA GLN A 104 12.17 -4.79 -7.82
C GLN A 104 11.52 -6.14 -8.13
N VAL A 105 10.20 -6.23 -8.02
CA VAL A 105 9.44 -7.45 -8.35
C VAL A 105 9.60 -7.81 -9.83
N ILE A 106 9.44 -6.83 -10.74
CA ILE A 106 9.63 -7.03 -12.19
C ILE A 106 11.06 -7.50 -12.50
N GLY A 107 12.08 -6.82 -11.96
CA GLY A 107 13.47 -7.21 -12.17
C GLY A 107 13.83 -8.58 -11.56
N GLY A 108 13.11 -9.03 -10.53
CA GLY A 108 13.18 -10.40 -10.02
C GLY A 108 12.61 -11.41 -11.02
N MET A 109 11.45 -11.10 -11.60
CA MET A 109 10.76 -11.96 -12.58
C MET A 109 11.54 -12.09 -13.89
N ASP A 110 12.10 -10.99 -14.41
CA ASP A 110 12.87 -11.01 -15.66
C ASP A 110 14.13 -11.84 -15.51
N ARG A 111 14.83 -11.73 -14.38
CA ARG A 111 15.98 -12.60 -14.07
C ARG A 111 15.57 -14.07 -14.00
N ALA A 112 14.48 -14.40 -13.30
CA ALA A 112 14.00 -15.77 -13.21
C ALA A 112 13.66 -16.38 -14.58
N ARG A 113 13.05 -15.59 -15.50
CA ARG A 113 12.76 -16.02 -16.87
C ARG A 113 14.02 -16.24 -17.71
N VAL A 114 15.00 -15.33 -17.62
CA VAL A 114 16.29 -15.46 -18.34
C VAL A 114 17.06 -16.68 -17.84
N TYR A 115 17.08 -16.94 -16.53
CA TYR A 115 17.74 -18.12 -15.97
C TYR A 115 17.01 -19.43 -16.26
N GLY A 116 15.68 -19.43 -16.30
CA GLY A 116 14.88 -20.58 -16.75
C GLY A 116 15.08 -20.92 -18.23
N LEU A 117 15.42 -19.94 -19.07
CA LEU A 117 15.85 -20.19 -20.46
C LEU A 117 17.29 -20.70 -20.56
N ALA A 118 18.18 -20.34 -19.64
CA ALA A 118 19.58 -20.78 -19.59
C ALA A 118 19.79 -22.13 -18.85
N GLY A 119 18.74 -22.97 -18.84
CA GLY A 119 18.43 -24.06 -17.91
C GLY A 119 19.38 -25.27 -17.79
N ARG A 120 20.71 -25.08 -17.83
CA ARG A 120 21.69 -26.11 -17.39
C ARG A 120 22.94 -25.55 -16.70
N LEU A 121 23.23 -24.25 -16.83
CA LEU A 121 24.39 -23.60 -16.19
C LEU A 121 24.05 -22.90 -14.86
N ALA A 122 22.80 -22.43 -14.71
CA ALA A 122 22.34 -21.71 -13.51
C ALA A 122 22.18 -22.62 -12.27
N SER A 123 21.88 -23.91 -12.47
CA SER A 123 21.76 -24.91 -11.39
C SER A 123 23.08 -25.17 -10.67
N ARG A 124 24.23 -24.94 -11.32
CA ARG A 124 25.57 -25.07 -10.70
C ARG A 124 25.94 -23.88 -9.80
N LEU A 125 25.22 -22.76 -9.86
CA LEU A 125 25.52 -21.54 -9.10
C LEU A 125 24.60 -21.32 -7.88
N GLY A 126 23.80 -22.33 -7.49
CA GLY A 126 22.95 -22.27 -6.30
C GLY A 126 21.63 -21.50 -6.49
N TYR A 127 21.20 -21.28 -7.74
CA TYR A 127 19.98 -20.55 -8.09
C TYR A 127 18.73 -21.44 -8.27
N ASP A 128 18.80 -22.73 -7.94
CA ASP A 128 17.67 -23.70 -7.94
C ASP A 128 16.44 -23.23 -7.14
N THR A 129 16.62 -22.23 -6.27
CA THR A 129 15.57 -21.64 -5.44
C THR A 129 14.64 -20.70 -6.20
N TYR A 130 15.07 -20.08 -7.30
CA TYR A 130 14.25 -19.12 -8.05
C TYR A 130 13.38 -19.78 -9.14
N GLU A 131 13.83 -20.90 -9.70
CA GLU A 131 13.08 -21.63 -10.75
C GLU A 131 11.84 -22.34 -10.17
N LYS A 132 11.95 -22.91 -8.96
CA LYS A 132 10.82 -23.51 -8.22
C LYS A 132 9.84 -22.48 -7.61
N LEU A 133 10.21 -21.21 -7.61
CA LEU A 133 9.35 -20.09 -7.21
C LEU A 133 8.51 -19.53 -8.37
N GLY A 134 8.84 -19.86 -9.64
CA GLY A 134 8.30 -19.24 -10.86
C GLY A 134 6.78 -19.09 -10.90
N ASP A 135 6.01 -20.17 -10.79
CA ASP A 135 4.55 -20.08 -10.98
C ASP A 135 3.78 -19.70 -9.70
N GLY A 136 4.22 -20.18 -8.53
CA GLY A 136 3.49 -19.98 -7.27
C GLY A 136 3.77 -18.62 -6.60
N SER A 137 4.99 -18.10 -6.71
CA SER A 137 5.37 -16.82 -6.09
C SER A 137 5.02 -15.62 -6.97
N GLU A 138 5.10 -15.76 -8.30
CA GLU A 138 4.70 -14.70 -9.23
C GLU A 138 3.21 -14.36 -9.06
N ASP A 139 2.36 -15.38 -8.94
CA ASP A 139 0.93 -15.20 -8.71
C ASP A 139 0.62 -14.57 -7.33
N VAL A 140 1.32 -15.00 -6.27
CA VAL A 140 1.18 -14.39 -4.93
C VAL A 140 1.64 -12.92 -4.95
N LEU A 141 2.74 -12.59 -5.60
CA LEU A 141 3.24 -11.22 -5.72
C LEU A 141 2.30 -10.35 -6.55
N ARG A 142 1.75 -10.88 -7.65
CA ARG A 142 0.77 -10.17 -8.48
C ARG A 142 -0.52 -9.89 -7.73
N ARG A 143 -1.07 -10.90 -7.04
CA ARG A 143 -2.27 -10.78 -6.18
C ARG A 143 -2.04 -9.82 -5.02
N THR A 144 -0.89 -9.91 -4.36
CA THR A 144 -0.57 -9.04 -3.23
C THR A 144 -0.45 -7.59 -3.64
N ASN A 145 0.31 -7.30 -4.70
CA ASN A 145 0.37 -5.94 -5.23
C ASN A 145 -1.02 -5.43 -5.66
N ARG A 146 -1.96 -6.32 -6.01
CA ARG A 146 -3.31 -5.94 -6.47
C ARG A 146 -4.17 -5.56 -5.27
N GLY A 147 -4.05 -6.33 -4.20
CA GLY A 147 -4.66 -6.05 -2.90
C GLY A 147 -4.11 -4.76 -2.29
N ILE A 148 -2.79 -4.60 -2.23
CA ILE A 148 -2.13 -3.36 -1.77
C ILE A 148 -2.64 -2.15 -2.55
N PHE A 149 -2.59 -2.20 -3.89
CA PHE A 149 -3.07 -1.08 -4.72
C PHE A 149 -4.56 -0.77 -4.47
N ALA A 150 -5.39 -1.79 -4.27
CA ALA A 150 -6.82 -1.64 -4.01
C ALA A 150 -7.15 -1.11 -2.61
N ASP A 151 -6.29 -1.37 -1.62
CA ASP A 151 -6.44 -0.91 -0.24
C ASP A 151 -5.88 0.50 -0.05
N SER A 152 -4.67 0.75 -0.54
CA SER A 152 -3.92 1.98 -0.29
C SER A 152 -4.37 3.19 -1.10
N VAL A 153 -4.71 3.01 -2.38
CA VAL A 153 -5.07 4.14 -3.26
C VAL A 153 -6.32 4.89 -2.78
N PRO A 154 -7.44 4.21 -2.41
CA PRO A 154 -8.61 4.90 -1.87
C PRO A 154 -8.28 5.77 -0.64
N THR A 155 -7.41 5.30 0.26
CA THR A 155 -6.94 6.04 1.44
C THR A 155 -6.28 7.36 1.04
N VAL A 156 -5.39 7.33 0.06
CA VAL A 156 -4.68 8.53 -0.41
C VAL A 156 -5.60 9.49 -1.19
N LEU A 157 -6.52 8.96 -2.01
CA LEU A 157 -7.51 9.79 -2.72
C LEU A 157 -8.43 10.53 -1.75
N ARG A 158 -8.84 9.85 -0.67
CA ARG A 158 -9.62 10.46 0.41
C ARG A 158 -8.82 11.54 1.14
N ALA A 159 -7.55 11.29 1.47
CA ALA A 159 -6.68 12.30 2.08
C ALA A 159 -6.52 13.55 1.20
N LEU A 160 -6.30 13.40 -0.11
CA LEU A 160 -6.27 14.51 -1.06
C LEU A 160 -7.59 15.31 -1.09
N ARG A 161 -8.73 14.62 -1.02
CA ARG A 161 -10.02 15.31 -0.99
C ARG A 161 -10.22 16.07 0.33
N ALA A 162 -9.87 15.47 1.46
CA ALA A 162 -9.90 16.12 2.75
C ALA A 162 -8.99 17.37 2.77
N GLU A 163 -7.75 17.26 2.29
CA GLU A 163 -6.84 18.40 2.10
C GLU A 163 -7.53 19.53 1.32
N LYS A 164 -8.12 19.21 0.15
CA LYS A 164 -8.81 20.20 -0.68
C LYS A 164 -9.98 20.85 0.05
N LEU A 165 -10.79 20.09 0.77
CA LEU A 165 -11.91 20.63 1.56
C LEU A 165 -11.42 21.59 2.65
N ILE A 166 -10.29 21.32 3.29
CA ILE A 166 -9.68 22.21 4.28
C ILE A 166 -9.26 23.52 3.63
N LEU A 167 -8.61 23.45 2.47
CA LEU A 167 -8.19 24.63 1.71
C LEU A 167 -9.38 25.45 1.19
N GLU A 168 -10.54 24.82 0.96
CA GLU A 168 -11.82 25.47 0.65
C GLU A 168 -12.52 26.07 1.89
N GLY A 169 -11.93 25.99 3.09
CA GLY A 169 -12.54 26.46 4.34
C GLY A 169 -13.58 25.52 4.94
N LYS A 170 -13.71 24.28 4.44
CA LYS A 170 -14.71 23.28 4.86
C LYS A 170 -14.09 22.23 5.80
N ARG A 171 -13.43 22.69 6.87
CA ARG A 171 -12.71 21.82 7.81
C ARG A 171 -13.60 20.74 8.44
N GLU A 172 -14.78 21.10 8.92
CA GLU A 172 -15.70 20.12 9.55
C GLU A 172 -16.08 18.98 8.60
N LEU A 173 -16.33 19.30 7.33
CA LEU A 173 -16.63 18.28 6.32
C LEU A 173 -15.39 17.44 5.99
N ALA A 174 -14.20 18.04 5.94
CA ALA A 174 -12.96 17.30 5.74
C ALA A 174 -12.71 16.30 6.87
N ASP A 175 -12.91 16.72 8.12
CA ASP A 175 -12.76 15.86 9.29
C ASP A 175 -13.77 14.71 9.21
N ALA A 176 -15.05 15.00 8.93
CA ALA A 176 -16.07 13.99 8.72
C ALA A 176 -15.72 13.01 7.57
N VAL A 177 -15.11 13.47 6.49
CA VAL A 177 -14.61 12.61 5.39
C VAL A 177 -13.46 11.73 5.86
N THR A 178 -12.54 12.21 6.70
CA THR A 178 -11.44 11.37 7.21
C THR A 178 -11.90 10.33 8.24
N GLU A 179 -12.92 10.66 9.02
CA GLU A 179 -13.59 9.74 9.96
C GLU A 179 -14.48 8.71 9.23
N GLY A 180 -15.07 9.12 8.11
CA GLY A 180 -16.14 8.40 7.42
C GLY A 180 -15.67 7.23 6.57
N GLN A 181 -16.03 6.02 6.98
CA GLN A 181 -16.85 5.14 6.14
C GLN A 181 -17.45 4.00 6.97
N ALA A 182 -18.68 3.62 6.63
CA ALA A 182 -19.31 2.37 7.06
C ALA A 182 -18.95 1.17 6.14
N THR A 183 -17.93 1.30 5.28
CA THR A 183 -17.55 0.21 4.37
C THR A 183 -16.61 -0.76 5.07
N VAL A 184 -16.65 -2.03 4.67
CA VAL A 184 -15.80 -3.06 5.28
C VAL A 184 -14.32 -2.85 4.95
N LEU A 185 -14.01 -2.09 3.89
CA LEU A 185 -12.63 -1.81 3.46
C LEU A 185 -11.95 -0.69 4.26
N TRP A 186 -12.70 0.02 5.12
CA TRP A 186 -12.22 1.19 5.84
C TRP A 186 -12.17 0.90 7.35
N ASP A 187 -11.00 0.45 7.83
CA ASP A 187 -10.77 0.16 9.25
C ASP A 187 -10.12 1.34 10.01
N GLU A 188 -9.81 1.13 11.29
CA GLU A 188 -9.13 2.10 12.16
C GLU A 188 -7.80 2.55 11.58
N GLU A 189 -6.99 1.60 11.08
CA GLU A 189 -5.66 1.89 10.56
C GLU A 189 -5.72 2.71 9.26
N SER A 190 -6.65 2.41 8.35
CA SER A 190 -6.88 3.25 7.16
C SER A 190 -7.31 4.67 7.52
N ARG A 191 -8.15 4.84 8.55
CA ARG A 191 -8.56 6.17 9.06
C ARG A 191 -7.38 6.94 9.61
N GLU A 192 -6.59 6.32 10.47
CA GLU A 192 -5.42 6.96 11.07
C GLU A 192 -4.34 7.30 10.02
N LEU A 193 -4.11 6.42 9.04
CA LEU A 193 -3.26 6.72 7.90
C LEU A 193 -3.79 7.90 7.08
N CYS A 194 -5.09 7.94 6.81
CA CYS A 194 -5.73 9.05 6.10
C CYS A 194 -5.47 10.39 6.82
N ARG A 195 -5.74 10.45 8.13
CA ARG A 195 -5.50 11.65 8.95
C ARG A 195 -4.03 12.06 8.94
N ALA A 196 -3.12 11.12 9.17
CA ALA A 196 -1.68 11.38 9.17
C ALA A 196 -1.17 11.91 7.81
N ILE A 197 -1.74 11.44 6.69
CA ILE A 197 -1.43 11.99 5.36
C ILE A 197 -1.96 13.43 5.25
N VAL A 198 -3.20 13.71 5.65
CA VAL A 198 -3.78 15.07 5.62
C VAL A 198 -2.95 16.03 6.47
N GLU A 199 -2.64 15.67 7.71
CA GLU A 199 -1.83 16.48 8.63
C GLU A 199 -0.44 16.77 8.03
N GLY A 200 0.23 15.74 7.50
CA GLY A 200 1.50 15.92 6.82
C GLY A 200 1.40 16.83 5.60
N LEU A 201 0.39 16.67 4.74
CA LEU A 201 0.19 17.51 3.56
C LEU A 201 -0.09 18.99 3.91
N MET A 202 -0.81 19.22 5.00
CA MET A 202 -1.13 20.55 5.53
C MET A 202 0.03 21.21 6.28
N THR A 203 1.12 20.49 6.55
CA THR A 203 2.31 21.05 7.18
C THR A 203 2.98 22.06 6.23
N ALA A 204 3.14 23.30 6.72
CA ALA A 204 3.63 24.42 5.91
C ALA A 204 5.13 24.33 5.62
N ASP A 205 5.93 23.99 6.64
CA ASP A 205 7.37 23.81 6.48
C ASP A 205 7.67 22.57 5.63
N GLU A 206 8.46 22.76 4.57
CA GLU A 206 8.73 21.70 3.59
C GLU A 206 9.54 20.54 4.19
N SER A 207 10.49 20.85 5.08
CA SER A 207 11.36 19.85 5.68
C SER A 207 10.63 19.03 6.75
N GLU A 208 9.80 19.68 7.56
CA GLU A 208 8.92 19.04 8.53
C GLU A 208 7.86 18.20 7.83
N ARG A 209 7.20 18.74 6.79
CA ARG A 209 6.27 17.99 5.94
C ARG A 209 6.92 16.74 5.38
N PHE A 210 8.11 16.86 4.79
CA PHE A 210 8.81 15.72 4.21
C PHE A 210 9.14 14.66 5.27
N ARG A 211 9.65 15.05 6.44
CA ARG A 211 9.93 14.11 7.55
C ARG A 211 8.65 13.42 8.03
N SER A 212 7.58 14.17 8.28
CA SER A 212 6.29 13.65 8.73
C SER A 212 5.71 12.65 7.72
N LEU A 213 5.63 13.04 6.44
CA LEU A 213 5.12 12.19 5.36
C LEU A 213 6.03 10.98 5.07
N SER A 214 7.33 11.07 5.35
CA SER A 214 8.24 9.92 5.28
C SER A 214 7.97 8.92 6.41
N ALA A 215 7.70 9.39 7.63
CA ALA A 215 7.28 8.53 8.73
C ALA A 215 5.91 7.88 8.44
N THR A 216 4.96 8.65 7.91
CA THR A 216 3.66 8.14 7.45
C THR A 216 3.82 7.11 6.33
N THR A 217 4.80 7.28 5.43
CA THR A 217 5.12 6.28 4.39
C THR A 217 5.57 4.96 5.00
N LEU A 218 6.38 4.97 6.07
CA LEU A 218 6.78 3.73 6.76
C LEU A 218 5.59 3.04 7.44
N ARG A 219 4.68 3.80 8.07
CA ARG A 219 3.44 3.27 8.63
C ARG A 219 2.55 2.65 7.55
N HIS A 220 2.38 3.35 6.44
CA HIS A 220 1.62 2.85 5.28
C HIS A 220 2.26 1.55 4.76
N PHE A 221 3.58 1.52 4.61
CA PHE A 221 4.32 0.33 4.21
C PHE A 221 4.10 -0.84 5.18
N SER A 222 4.03 -0.60 6.50
CA SER A 222 3.70 -1.64 7.47
C SER A 222 2.33 -2.28 7.18
N ARG A 223 1.30 -1.48 6.90
CA ARG A 223 -0.02 -1.98 6.50
C ARG A 223 0.05 -2.83 5.23
N GLU A 224 0.81 -2.41 4.22
CA GLU A 224 1.03 -3.20 3.00
C GLU A 224 1.70 -4.55 3.29
N GLN A 225 2.67 -4.56 4.21
CA GLN A 225 3.30 -5.80 4.65
C GLN A 225 2.33 -6.71 5.40
N ALA A 226 1.31 -6.18 6.09
CA ALA A 226 0.27 -6.99 6.72
C ALA A 226 -0.62 -7.68 5.67
N ILE A 227 -0.99 -6.98 4.59
CA ILE A 227 -1.69 -7.55 3.43
C ILE A 227 -0.84 -8.66 2.79
N PHE A 228 0.47 -8.44 2.69
CA PHE A 228 1.41 -9.44 2.18
C PHE A 228 1.49 -10.68 3.08
N THR A 229 1.56 -10.53 4.41
CA THR A 229 1.49 -11.67 5.35
C THR A 229 0.25 -12.50 5.09
N HIS A 230 -0.90 -11.84 4.96
CA HIS A 230 -2.19 -12.48 4.81
C HIS A 230 -2.27 -13.32 3.52
N HIS A 231 -1.82 -12.79 2.39
CA HIS A 231 -1.83 -13.53 1.12
C HIS A 231 -0.82 -14.69 1.05
N ILE A 232 0.31 -14.59 1.76
CA ILE A 232 1.27 -15.70 1.87
C ILE A 232 0.69 -16.85 2.70
N GLY A 233 -0.18 -16.54 3.67
CA GLY A 233 -0.76 -17.51 4.59
C GLY A 233 0.13 -17.80 5.80
N SER A 234 -0.47 -18.36 6.86
CA SER A 234 0.21 -18.63 8.13
C SER A 234 1.23 -19.79 8.03
N LYS A 235 2.09 -19.91 9.06
CA LYS A 235 3.20 -20.88 9.11
C LYS A 235 2.79 -22.35 8.86
N SER A 236 1.52 -22.71 9.02
CA SER A 236 1.03 -24.11 8.94
C SER A 236 0.97 -24.70 7.52
N ARG A 237 1.05 -23.87 6.46
CA ARG A 237 1.22 -24.40 5.09
C ARG A 237 2.70 -24.75 4.85
N ASN A 238 3.00 -26.05 4.75
CA ASN A 238 4.32 -26.69 4.58
C ASN A 238 5.16 -26.27 3.35
N ARG A 239 4.87 -25.13 2.71
CA ARG A 239 5.74 -24.55 1.67
C ARG A 239 6.90 -23.81 2.34
N LYS A 240 8.04 -24.49 2.51
CA LYS A 240 9.31 -23.82 2.82
C LYS A 240 9.59 -22.79 1.71
N LEU A 241 9.36 -21.50 2.01
CA LEU A 241 9.89 -20.43 1.19
C LEU A 241 11.41 -20.46 1.36
N PRO A 242 12.20 -20.34 0.28
CA PRO A 242 13.65 -20.24 0.40
C PRO A 242 14.03 -19.07 1.32
N ALA A 243 14.99 -19.31 2.22
CA ALA A 243 15.57 -18.23 3.01
C ALA A 243 16.38 -17.32 2.06
N ALA A 244 15.78 -16.20 1.64
CA ALA A 244 16.52 -15.18 0.92
C ALA A 244 17.53 -14.54 1.87
N LYS A 245 18.79 -14.48 1.46
CA LYS A 245 19.86 -13.81 2.24
C LYS A 245 19.97 -12.33 1.90
N ALA A 246 19.43 -11.91 0.77
CA ALA A 246 19.48 -10.53 0.32
C ALA A 246 18.35 -10.24 -0.68
N VAL A 247 18.03 -8.96 -0.83
CA VAL A 247 17.05 -8.43 -1.79
C VAL A 247 17.67 -7.27 -2.58
N PRO A 248 17.40 -7.13 -3.89
CA PRO A 248 17.74 -5.92 -4.61
C PRO A 248 16.90 -4.76 -4.07
N ALA A 249 17.51 -3.70 -3.56
CA ALA A 249 16.83 -2.56 -2.97
C ALA A 249 17.34 -1.24 -3.58
N PRO A 250 16.50 -0.19 -3.65
CA PRO A 250 16.93 1.11 -4.15
C PRO A 250 17.95 1.73 -3.20
N VAL A 251 19.02 2.29 -3.77
CA VAL A 251 20.03 3.08 -3.07
C VAL A 251 20.38 4.28 -3.95
N ILE A 252 20.53 5.45 -3.34
CA ILE A 252 21.07 6.63 -4.01
C ILE A 252 22.59 6.64 -3.81
N GLU A 253 23.34 6.47 -4.89
CA GLU A 253 24.81 6.51 -4.90
C GLU A 253 25.25 7.62 -5.85
N ARG A 254 25.97 8.63 -5.34
CA ARG A 254 26.53 9.72 -6.15
C ARG A 254 25.49 10.42 -7.04
N GLY A 255 24.29 10.65 -6.52
CA GLY A 255 23.20 11.33 -7.24
C GLY A 255 22.44 10.45 -8.23
N GLU A 256 22.65 9.14 -8.24
CA GLU A 256 21.94 8.20 -9.10
C GLU A 256 21.21 7.12 -8.29
N LEU A 257 19.98 6.79 -8.69
CA LEU A 257 19.26 5.65 -8.14
C LEU A 257 19.73 4.34 -8.79
N ARG A 258 20.15 3.39 -7.95
CA ARG A 258 20.59 2.05 -8.34
C ARG A 258 19.92 0.99 -7.47
N PHE A 259 19.72 -0.21 -8.01
CA PHE A 259 19.31 -1.36 -7.20
C PHE A 259 20.54 -2.17 -6.78
N ARG A 260 20.80 -2.25 -5.48
CA ARG A 260 21.93 -2.99 -4.88
C ARG A 260 21.44 -4.12 -4.01
N SER A 261 22.32 -5.09 -3.75
CA SER A 261 22.03 -6.19 -2.83
C SER A 261 21.97 -5.66 -1.39
N PHE A 262 20.79 -5.68 -0.79
CA PHE A 262 20.57 -5.38 0.62
C PHE A 262 20.53 -6.69 1.40
N ALA A 263 21.43 -6.85 2.37
CA ALA A 263 21.50 -8.06 3.19
C ALA A 263 20.31 -8.14 4.15
N LEU A 264 19.64 -9.30 4.16
CA LEU A 264 18.59 -9.58 5.13
C LEU A 264 19.19 -10.10 6.44
N PRO A 265 18.55 -9.85 7.60
CA PRO A 265 18.98 -10.41 8.87
C PRO A 265 19.17 -11.94 8.84
N GLY A 266 20.10 -12.45 9.64
CA GLY A 266 20.28 -13.90 9.78
C GLY A 266 18.99 -14.57 10.27
N GLY A 267 18.57 -15.64 9.59
CA GLY A 267 17.33 -16.36 9.93
C GLY A 267 16.03 -15.69 9.47
N PHE A 268 16.10 -14.70 8.56
CA PHE A 268 14.94 -13.98 8.04
C PHE A 268 13.83 -14.91 7.55
N ASP A 269 12.64 -14.76 8.12
CA ASP A 269 11.42 -15.45 7.71
C ASP A 269 10.46 -14.46 7.05
N PHE A 270 10.11 -14.70 5.77
CA PHE A 270 9.12 -13.91 5.05
C PHE A 270 7.72 -13.96 5.65
N ARG A 271 7.46 -14.79 6.67
CA ARG A 271 6.18 -14.84 7.38
C ARG A 271 6.19 -13.99 8.66
N ASP A 272 7.36 -13.62 9.16
CA ASP A 272 7.52 -12.75 10.32
C ASP A 272 7.22 -11.31 9.91
N HIS A 273 6.09 -10.78 10.36
CA HIS A 273 5.63 -9.46 9.96
C HIS A 273 6.58 -8.36 10.41
N ASP A 274 6.93 -8.33 11.69
CA ASP A 274 7.72 -7.24 12.29
C ASP A 274 9.12 -7.19 11.68
N THR A 275 9.76 -8.35 11.53
CA THR A 275 11.10 -8.44 10.90
C THR A 275 11.07 -7.99 9.44
N ARG A 276 9.99 -8.31 8.69
CA ARG A 276 9.82 -7.80 7.32
C ARG A 276 9.63 -6.30 7.29
N VAL A 277 8.77 -5.75 8.15
CA VAL A 277 8.52 -4.30 8.21
C VAL A 277 9.81 -3.57 8.53
N GLU A 278 10.60 -4.04 9.50
CA GLU A 278 11.87 -3.43 9.84
C GLU A 278 12.89 -3.50 8.69
N ALA A 279 13.15 -4.70 8.16
CA ALA A 279 14.16 -4.90 7.13
C ALA A 279 13.80 -4.21 5.82
N PHE A 280 12.55 -4.37 5.35
CA PHE A 280 12.12 -3.75 4.10
C PHE A 280 11.82 -2.26 4.24
N GLY A 281 11.40 -1.80 5.43
CA GLY A 281 11.31 -0.37 5.73
C GLY A 281 12.66 0.32 5.57
N LYS A 282 13.73 -0.26 6.13
CA LYS A 282 15.11 0.22 5.93
C LYS A 282 15.53 0.16 4.45
N ALA A 283 15.26 -0.95 3.78
CA ALA A 283 15.73 -1.20 2.42
C ALA A 283 15.01 -0.37 1.34
N PHE A 284 13.72 -0.07 1.49
CA PHE A 284 12.92 0.59 0.45
C PHE A 284 12.41 1.97 0.83
N VAL A 285 12.04 2.19 2.10
CA VAL A 285 11.53 3.48 2.55
C VAL A 285 12.70 4.37 2.94
N SER A 286 13.42 4.02 4.01
CA SER A 286 14.49 4.87 4.56
C SER A 286 15.66 5.11 3.61
N SER A 287 15.96 4.17 2.71
CA SER A 287 17.00 4.32 1.70
C SER A 287 16.71 5.39 0.65
N VAL A 288 15.45 5.78 0.50
CA VAL A 288 14.98 6.80 -0.45
C VAL A 288 14.51 8.06 0.27
N THR A 289 13.93 7.91 1.47
CA THR A 289 13.40 9.03 2.26
C THR A 289 14.36 9.53 3.33
N GLY A 290 15.62 9.08 3.33
CA GLY A 290 16.65 9.52 4.27
C GLY A 290 16.98 11.01 4.14
N SER A 291 16.85 11.56 2.93
CA SER A 291 16.93 13.00 2.67
C SER A 291 15.97 13.41 1.56
N GLN A 292 15.63 14.69 1.52
CA GLN A 292 14.76 15.21 0.46
C GLN A 292 15.45 15.19 -0.91
N ASP A 293 16.77 15.34 -0.96
CA ASP A 293 17.54 15.30 -2.20
C ASP A 293 17.59 13.89 -2.79
N ASP A 294 17.79 12.87 -1.95
CA ASP A 294 17.71 11.46 -2.37
C ASP A 294 16.33 11.13 -2.94
N TYR A 295 15.28 11.63 -2.29
CA TYR A 295 13.92 11.46 -2.79
C TYR A 295 13.69 12.18 -4.13
N ARG A 296 14.26 13.37 -4.34
CA ARG A 296 14.22 14.07 -5.64
C ARG A 296 14.94 13.28 -6.74
N VAL A 297 16.08 12.65 -6.43
CA VAL A 297 16.77 11.74 -7.36
C VAL A 297 15.87 10.56 -7.73
N ALA A 298 15.20 9.96 -6.75
CA ALA A 298 14.27 8.86 -6.99
C ALA A 298 13.08 9.28 -7.89
N ILE A 299 12.50 10.46 -7.65
CA ILE A 299 11.46 11.02 -8.53
C ILE A 299 11.99 11.17 -9.96
N GLY A 300 13.18 11.75 -10.13
CA GLY A 300 13.81 11.93 -11.44
C GLY A 300 14.00 10.61 -12.19
N TRP A 301 14.51 9.58 -11.49
CA TRP A 301 14.71 8.26 -12.04
C TRP A 301 13.41 7.58 -12.49
N VAL A 302 12.34 7.71 -11.69
CA VAL A 302 11.01 7.17 -12.03
C VAL A 302 10.41 7.94 -13.21
N ARG A 303 10.52 9.28 -13.21
CA ARG A 303 10.02 10.15 -14.29
C ARG A 303 10.60 9.75 -15.64
N GLU A 304 11.92 9.61 -15.71
CA GLU A 304 12.65 9.25 -16.93
C GLU A 304 12.15 7.94 -17.55
N ARG A 305 11.73 6.98 -16.72
CA ARG A 305 11.37 5.62 -17.16
C ARG A 305 9.88 5.39 -17.37
N TYR A 306 9.04 6.06 -16.59
CA TYR A 306 7.63 5.70 -16.45
C TYR A 306 6.65 6.87 -16.61
N SER A 307 7.14 8.10 -16.78
CA SER A 307 6.25 9.20 -17.17
C SER A 307 5.61 8.87 -18.53
N PRO A 308 4.29 9.03 -18.68
CA PRO A 308 3.66 9.03 -20.00
C PRO A 308 4.39 10.03 -20.90
N LYS A 309 4.69 9.63 -22.14
CA LYS A 309 5.17 10.53 -23.19
C LYS A 309 4.00 11.26 -23.84
#